data_AF-A0A938PUY7-F1
#
_entry.id   AF-A0A938PUY7-F1
#
_cell.length_a   1.000
_cell.length_b   1.000
_cell.length_c   1.000
_cell.angle_alpha   90.00
_cell.angle_beta   90.00
_cell.angle_gamma   90.00
#
_symmetry.space_group_name_H-M   'P 1'
#
loop_
_entity.id
_entity.type
_entity.pdbx_description
1 polymer ?
#
loop_
_entity_poly.entity_id
_entity_poly.type
_entity_poly.pdbx_seq_one_letter_code
_entity_poly.pdbx_strand_id
1 'polypeptide(L)'
;MYKLFGFEFEGSTFEVLGSSWTGLECLCIDGQEVVRQRSFRFGSTFRFVFREHGELSLSFDLVITRERVDYVLRRGDEELLAASAPMGMPKFLQWTSASKTIAEQTAGQTNTEATEKSSSGAGSHLVPWLVLASKIFQSGKAVKVALAGMAVSGWTILYSLPFALSLVAVLVIHEWGHLRAMRRFGIPTKGMYLIPFVGGIAVGDSPKTHWQDVYISLMGPVYGLGMTVICYLAYLITSNHMVGLLASMSALVNVFNLLPILPLDGGRVVKALVFSGRSRVAFMAFLAASAVCFAVAVMSGLALLSFFVILGAIDLLFGWRDIQQDEKTPLDRYGIVFCGVWYLLTIIAFVCIIMLVAASELPGSELAVTVLQS
;
A
#
# COMPACT_ATOMS: atom_id res chain seq x y z
N MET A 1 -13.59 6.65 14.12
CA MET A 1 -14.51 5.56 13.74
C MET A 1 -15.67 6.19 12.99
N TYR A 2 -16.32 5.47 12.09
CA TYR A 2 -17.50 5.94 11.37
C TYR A 2 -18.69 5.03 11.69
N LYS A 3 -19.92 5.54 11.56
CA LYS A 3 -21.14 4.76 11.80
C LYS A 3 -21.30 3.72 10.69
N LEU A 4 -21.24 2.44 11.04
CA LEU A 4 -21.48 1.32 10.12
C LEU A 4 -22.98 1.19 9.84
N PHE A 5 -23.80 1.15 10.89
CA PHE A 5 -25.26 1.17 10.80
C PHE A 5 -25.84 1.53 12.18
N GLY A 6 -27.15 1.79 12.23
CA GLY A 6 -27.87 1.93 13.49
C GLY A 6 -29.34 1.59 13.33
N PHE A 7 -29.99 1.24 14.43
CA PHE A 7 -31.40 0.86 14.48
C PHE A 7 -32.00 1.23 15.84
N GLU A 8 -33.32 1.28 15.91
CA GLU A 8 -34.04 1.52 17.15
C GLU A 8 -34.66 0.21 17.65
N PHE A 9 -34.52 -0.06 18.94
CA PHE A 9 -35.13 -1.22 19.60
C PHE A 9 -35.62 -0.80 20.98
N GLU A 10 -36.91 -1.01 21.24
CA GLU A 10 -37.60 -0.66 22.51
C GLU A 10 -37.31 0.76 23.02
N GLY A 11 -37.35 1.74 22.11
CA GLY A 11 -37.15 3.15 22.42
C GLY A 11 -35.70 3.53 22.79
N SER A 12 -34.74 2.64 22.55
CA SER A 12 -33.30 2.92 22.67
C SER A 12 -32.63 2.85 21.30
N THR A 13 -31.64 3.72 21.08
CA THR A 13 -30.92 3.85 19.82
C THR A 13 -29.64 3.02 19.84
N PHE A 14 -29.52 2.07 18.92
CA PHE A 14 -28.33 1.22 18.78
C PHE A 14 -27.49 1.72 17.61
N GLU A 15 -26.21 1.97 17.85
CA GLU A 15 -25.26 2.38 16.82
C GLU A 15 -24.02 1.49 16.84
N VAL A 16 -23.67 0.95 15.68
CA VAL A 16 -22.41 0.23 15.52
C VAL A 16 -21.43 1.15 14.81
N LEU A 17 -20.33 1.47 15.50
CA LEU A 17 -19.24 2.28 14.98
C LEU A 17 -18.07 1.37 14.59
N GLY A 18 -17.49 1.59 13.43
CA GLY A 18 -16.39 0.78 12.91
C GLY A 18 -15.21 1.61 12.40
N SER A 19 -14.07 0.95 12.29
CA SER A 19 -12.89 1.49 11.60
C SER A 19 -12.24 0.38 10.77
N SER A 20 -12.35 0.49 9.44
CA SER A 20 -11.76 -0.48 8.49
C SER A 20 -10.24 -0.59 8.62
N TRP A 21 -9.58 0.44 9.13
CA TRP A 21 -8.13 0.51 9.27
C TRP A 21 -7.62 -0.14 10.56
N THR A 22 -8.33 0.09 11.67
CA THR A 22 -7.91 -0.41 12.99
C THR A 22 -8.57 -1.74 13.35
N GLY A 23 -9.66 -2.10 12.67
CA GLY A 23 -10.53 -3.23 13.03
C GLY A 23 -11.30 -3.01 14.34
N LEU A 24 -11.31 -1.76 14.86
CA LEU A 24 -12.06 -1.44 16.08
C LEU A 24 -13.55 -1.30 15.73
N GLU A 25 -14.36 -2.01 16.50
CA GLU A 25 -15.81 -2.00 16.40
C GLU A 25 -16.38 -1.72 17.79
N CYS A 26 -17.26 -0.73 17.87
CA CYS A 26 -17.92 -0.33 19.11
C CYS A 26 -19.44 -0.40 18.92
N LEU A 27 -20.12 -1.02 19.87
CA LEU A 27 -21.56 -0.95 20.00
C LEU A 27 -21.90 0.14 21.01
N CYS A 28 -22.66 1.13 20.57
CA CYS A 28 -23.19 2.21 21.39
C CYS A 28 -24.70 2.06 21.55
N ILE A 29 -25.22 2.28 22.76
CA ILE A 29 -26.64 2.35 23.08
C ILE A 29 -26.90 3.74 23.66
N ASP A 30 -27.80 4.51 23.05
CA ASP A 30 -28.13 5.90 23.44
C ASP A 30 -26.89 6.81 23.54
N GLY A 31 -25.94 6.60 22.63
CA GLY A 31 -24.67 7.34 22.56
C GLY A 31 -23.62 6.91 23.60
N GLN A 32 -23.92 5.95 24.48
CA GLN A 32 -22.96 5.37 25.42
C GLN A 32 -22.34 4.08 24.86
N GLU A 33 -21.02 3.96 24.97
CA GLU A 33 -20.30 2.75 24.55
C GLU A 33 -20.56 1.59 25.52
N VAL A 34 -21.12 0.49 25.01
CA VAL A 34 -21.48 -0.70 25.80
C VAL A 34 -20.48 -1.83 25.60
N VAL A 35 -20.04 -2.04 24.35
CA VAL A 35 -19.05 -3.07 24.01
C VAL A 35 -18.08 -2.51 23.00
N ARG A 36 -16.79 -2.72 23.26
CA ARG A 36 -15.71 -2.46 22.31
C ARG A 36 -14.95 -3.73 22.07
N GLN A 37 -14.82 -4.09 20.80
CA GLN A 37 -14.03 -5.23 20.38
C GLN A 37 -13.20 -4.89 19.14
N ARG A 38 -12.31 -5.82 18.79
CA ARG A 38 -11.48 -5.69 17.60
C ARG A 38 -11.72 -6.89 16.69
N SER A 39 -12.40 -6.65 15.57
CA SER A 39 -12.68 -7.64 14.53
C SER A 39 -12.28 -7.08 13.16
N PHE A 40 -11.66 -7.93 12.34
CA PHE A 40 -11.29 -7.62 10.95
C PHE A 40 -12.13 -8.44 9.95
N ARG A 41 -13.20 -9.07 10.42
CA ARG A 41 -14.08 -9.90 9.59
C ARG A 41 -15.16 -9.03 8.95
N PHE A 42 -15.76 -9.50 7.86
CA PHE A 42 -16.92 -8.85 7.22
C PHE A 42 -18.22 -8.99 8.03
N GLY A 43 -18.12 -9.18 9.34
CA GLY A 43 -19.23 -9.43 10.24
C GLY A 43 -18.71 -9.75 11.64
N SER A 44 -19.48 -9.40 12.66
CA SER A 44 -19.11 -9.69 14.04
C SER A 44 -20.34 -9.85 14.94
N THR A 45 -20.11 -10.46 16.10
CA THR A 45 -21.13 -10.65 17.14
C THR A 45 -20.71 -9.90 18.38
N PHE A 46 -21.57 -9.00 18.87
CA PHE A 46 -21.45 -8.36 20.18
C PHE A 46 -22.30 -9.11 21.19
N ARG A 47 -21.82 -9.28 22.43
CA ARG A 47 -22.63 -9.75 23.56
C ARG A 47 -22.65 -8.67 24.64
N PHE A 48 -23.82 -8.34 25.14
CA PHE A 48 -24.03 -7.27 26.11
C PHE A 48 -25.26 -7.52 26.96
N VAL A 49 -25.34 -6.88 28.12
CA VAL A 49 -26.53 -6.95 28.99
C VAL A 49 -27.39 -5.72 28.75
N PHE A 50 -28.69 -5.90 28.49
CA PHE A 50 -29.62 -4.80 28.21
C PHE A 50 -30.88 -4.86 29.08
N ARG A 51 -31.01 -3.88 29.99
CA ARG A 51 -32.19 -3.66 30.86
C ARG A 51 -32.75 -4.96 31.46
N GLU A 52 -34.05 -5.20 31.32
CA GLU A 52 -34.77 -6.37 31.85
C GLU A 52 -34.61 -7.64 30.97
N HIS A 53 -33.99 -7.52 29.80
CA HIS A 53 -33.82 -8.63 28.84
C HIS A 53 -32.62 -9.53 29.12
N GLY A 54 -31.74 -9.16 30.05
CA GLY A 54 -30.55 -9.93 30.38
C GLY A 54 -29.48 -9.88 29.28
N GLU A 55 -28.78 -10.98 29.04
CA GLU A 55 -27.70 -11.08 28.05
C GLU A 55 -28.25 -11.21 26.62
N LEU A 56 -27.96 -10.22 25.79
CA LEU A 56 -28.29 -10.16 24.37
C LEU A 56 -27.04 -10.34 23.51
N SER A 57 -27.25 -10.83 22.29
CA SER A 57 -26.22 -10.91 21.25
C SER A 57 -26.67 -10.24 19.96
N LEU A 58 -25.87 -9.31 19.45
CA LEU A 58 -26.09 -8.66 18.16
C LEU A 58 -25.06 -9.19 17.17
N SER A 59 -25.50 -9.93 16.16
CA SER A 59 -24.65 -10.38 15.06
C SER A 59 -24.95 -9.57 13.81
N PHE A 60 -23.93 -9.20 13.04
CA PHE A 60 -24.13 -8.56 11.74
C PHE A 60 -23.14 -9.07 10.70
N ASP A 61 -23.54 -9.03 9.44
CA ASP A 61 -22.75 -9.36 8.26
C ASP A 61 -22.81 -8.21 7.23
N LEU A 62 -21.65 -7.82 6.72
CA LEU A 62 -21.46 -6.75 5.76
C LEU A 62 -21.57 -7.32 4.33
N VAL A 63 -22.66 -7.01 3.65
CA VAL A 63 -22.88 -7.38 2.25
C VAL A 63 -22.41 -6.24 1.34
N ILE A 64 -21.09 -6.22 1.09
CA ILE A 64 -20.43 -5.15 0.30
C ILE A 64 -21.04 -5.02 -1.09
N THR A 65 -21.37 -6.14 -1.74
CA THR A 65 -21.95 -6.15 -3.10
C THR A 65 -23.29 -5.43 -3.21
N ARG A 66 -24.02 -5.29 -2.11
CA ARG A 66 -25.32 -4.61 -2.05
C ARG A 66 -25.30 -3.33 -1.22
N GLU A 67 -24.13 -2.94 -0.68
CA GLU A 67 -23.99 -1.80 0.24
C GLU A 67 -24.94 -1.87 1.45
N ARG A 68 -25.20 -3.09 1.95
CA ARG A 68 -26.10 -3.33 3.10
C ARG A 68 -25.40 -4.08 4.22
N VAL A 69 -25.96 -3.93 5.41
CA VAL A 69 -25.59 -4.68 6.60
C VAL A 69 -26.81 -5.49 7.04
N ASP A 70 -26.69 -6.80 7.04
CA ASP A 70 -27.70 -7.70 7.58
C ASP A 70 -27.36 -7.92 9.06
N TYR A 71 -28.31 -7.69 9.96
CA TYR A 71 -28.09 -7.82 11.40
C TYR A 71 -29.23 -8.56 12.09
N VAL A 72 -28.87 -9.30 13.13
CA VAL A 72 -29.76 -10.12 13.93
C VAL A 72 -29.46 -9.92 15.40
N LEU A 73 -30.46 -9.51 16.17
CA LEU A 73 -30.44 -9.42 17.62
C LEU A 73 -31.09 -10.67 18.22
N ARG A 74 -30.36 -11.38 19.09
CA ARG A 74 -30.80 -12.63 19.73
C ARG A 74 -30.70 -12.56 21.24
N ARG A 75 -31.59 -13.29 21.91
CA ARG A 75 -31.52 -13.62 23.34
C ARG A 75 -31.43 -15.14 23.47
N GLY A 76 -30.23 -15.65 23.76
CA GLY A 76 -29.97 -17.10 23.64
C GLY A 76 -30.22 -17.59 22.21
N ASP A 77 -31.15 -18.53 22.05
CA ASP A 77 -31.56 -19.08 20.74
C ASP A 77 -32.79 -18.35 20.12
N GLU A 78 -33.38 -17.40 20.84
CA GLU A 78 -34.55 -16.64 20.37
C GLU A 78 -34.13 -15.41 19.56
N GLU A 79 -34.70 -15.26 18.36
CA GLU A 79 -34.47 -14.10 17.49
C GLU A 79 -35.47 -12.98 17.83
N LEU A 80 -34.94 -11.85 18.32
CA LEU A 80 -35.76 -10.69 18.72
C LEU A 80 -35.95 -9.71 17.57
N LEU A 81 -34.96 -9.59 16.68
CA LEU A 81 -35.01 -8.68 15.54
C LEU A 81 -34.03 -9.16 14.46
N ALA A 82 -34.48 -9.27 13.21
CA ALA A 82 -33.62 -9.45 12.05
C ALA A 82 -34.01 -8.45 10.96
N ALA A 83 -33.03 -7.67 10.49
CA ALA A 83 -33.26 -6.62 9.49
C ALA A 83 -31.98 -6.28 8.73
N SER A 84 -32.14 -5.47 7.67
CA SER A 84 -31.04 -5.04 6.81
C SER A 84 -30.99 -3.52 6.73
N ALA A 85 -29.90 -2.91 7.19
CA ALA A 85 -29.67 -1.47 7.15
C ALA A 85 -28.72 -1.08 6.00
N PRO A 86 -28.82 0.15 5.44
CA PRO A 86 -27.82 0.67 4.51
C PRO A 86 -26.48 0.83 5.24
N MET A 87 -25.39 0.44 4.57
CA MET A 87 -24.04 0.56 5.13
C MET A 87 -23.58 2.01 5.10
N GLY A 88 -23.25 2.57 6.26
CA GLY A 88 -22.57 3.85 6.36
C GLY A 88 -21.12 3.72 5.91
N MET A 89 -20.85 4.03 4.64
CA MET A 89 -19.48 4.09 4.13
C MET A 89 -18.84 5.47 4.35
N PRO A 90 -17.52 5.55 4.58
CA PRO A 90 -16.80 6.81 4.56
C PRO A 90 -16.93 7.47 3.17
N LYS A 91 -17.09 8.81 3.12
CA LYS A 91 -17.33 9.59 1.88
C LYS A 91 -16.35 9.29 0.73
N PHE A 92 -15.13 8.84 1.02
CA PHE A 92 -14.12 8.46 0.03
C PHE A 92 -14.43 7.13 -0.70
N LEU A 93 -15.21 6.22 -0.09
CA LEU A 93 -15.67 4.97 -0.73
C LEU A 93 -17.03 5.11 -1.44
N GLN A 94 -17.66 6.28 -1.39
CA GLN A 94 -18.92 6.51 -2.12
C GLN A 94 -18.62 6.56 -3.63
N TRP A 95 -18.79 5.41 -4.28
CA TRP A 95 -18.64 5.28 -5.72
C TRP A 95 -19.76 6.07 -6.39
N THR A 96 -19.42 7.16 -7.07
CA THR A 96 -20.40 8.01 -7.76
C THR A 96 -21.15 7.20 -8.81
N SER A 97 -22.46 7.40 -8.90
CA SER A 97 -23.47 6.71 -9.72
C SER A 97 -23.23 6.64 -11.25
N ALA A 98 -22.07 7.06 -11.75
CA ALA A 98 -21.72 7.10 -13.16
C ALA A 98 -21.26 5.74 -13.72
N SER A 99 -21.09 4.73 -12.88
CA SER A 99 -20.63 3.38 -13.26
C SER A 99 -21.74 2.32 -13.29
N LYS A 100 -22.98 2.69 -12.92
CA LYS A 100 -24.14 1.77 -12.97
C LYS A 100 -24.50 1.33 -14.39
N THR A 101 -24.21 2.15 -15.41
CA THR A 101 -24.62 1.87 -16.80
C THR A 101 -23.80 0.76 -17.47
N ILE A 102 -22.63 0.40 -16.96
CA ILE A 102 -21.77 -0.64 -17.58
C ILE A 102 -22.10 -2.04 -17.04
N ALA A 103 -22.67 -2.15 -15.83
CA ALA A 103 -23.01 -3.43 -15.21
C ALA A 103 -24.37 -4.00 -15.67
N GLU A 104 -25.31 -3.16 -16.14
CA GLU A 104 -26.67 -3.59 -16.53
C GLU A 104 -26.76 -4.22 -17.93
N GLN A 105 -25.74 -4.07 -18.79
CA GLN A 105 -25.75 -4.68 -20.13
C GLN A 105 -25.19 -6.11 -20.19
N THR A 106 -24.64 -6.64 -19.10
CA THR A 106 -24.04 -8.00 -19.09
C THR A 106 -24.92 -9.05 -18.39
N ALA A 107 -26.03 -8.65 -17.77
CA ALA A 107 -26.93 -9.53 -17.01
C ALA A 107 -28.19 -9.97 -17.79
N GLY A 108 -28.22 -9.71 -19.10
CA GLY A 108 -29.35 -10.03 -19.97
C GLY A 108 -29.13 -11.30 -20.78
N GLN A 109 -28.92 -12.45 -20.15
CA GLN A 109 -29.19 -13.75 -20.79
C GLN A 109 -29.22 -14.87 -19.75
N THR A 110 -30.22 -15.74 -19.88
CA THR A 110 -30.49 -17.01 -19.16
C THR A 110 -31.28 -16.92 -17.84
N ASN A 111 -32.59 -16.73 -17.99
CA ASN A 111 -33.58 -17.54 -17.25
C ASN A 111 -33.69 -18.89 -17.98
N THR A 112 -33.71 -20.03 -17.28
CA THR A 112 -34.91 -20.75 -16.87
C THR A 112 -34.52 -22.17 -16.41
N GLU A 113 -35.31 -22.68 -15.46
CA GLU A 113 -35.54 -24.09 -15.09
C GLU A 113 -34.80 -24.63 -13.86
N ALA A 114 -35.58 -24.64 -12.78
CA ALA A 114 -35.40 -25.45 -11.59
C ALA A 114 -35.55 -26.94 -11.92
N THR A 115 -34.77 -27.79 -11.24
CA THR A 115 -35.21 -29.16 -10.92
C THR A 115 -34.56 -29.64 -9.63
N GLU A 116 -35.39 -30.11 -8.70
CA GLU A 116 -35.00 -30.87 -7.51
C GLU A 116 -34.34 -32.21 -7.88
N LYS A 117 -33.31 -32.65 -7.13
CA LYS A 117 -33.26 -33.96 -6.44
C LYS A 117 -31.86 -34.32 -5.89
N SER A 118 -31.86 -34.69 -4.60
CA SER A 118 -31.39 -35.98 -4.06
C SER A 118 -29.97 -36.49 -4.36
N SER A 119 -29.16 -36.56 -3.29
CA SER A 119 -28.21 -37.62 -2.88
C SER A 119 -27.46 -38.44 -3.94
N SER A 120 -26.13 -38.45 -3.86
CA SER A 120 -25.28 -39.64 -3.59
C SER A 120 -23.82 -39.33 -3.95
N GLY A 121 -22.89 -39.84 -3.14
CA GLY A 121 -21.48 -39.52 -3.22
C GLY A 121 -20.71 -40.28 -4.30
N ALA A 122 -19.59 -39.69 -4.71
CA ALA A 122 -18.35 -40.35 -5.13
C ALA A 122 -17.27 -39.29 -5.41
N GLY A 123 -16.00 -39.57 -5.08
CA GLY A 123 -14.86 -38.92 -5.75
C GLY A 123 -14.14 -37.81 -4.99
N SER A 124 -13.86 -38.04 -3.71
CA SER A 124 -12.99 -37.24 -2.84
C SER A 124 -11.51 -37.27 -3.23
N HIS A 125 -11.13 -36.60 -4.32
CA HIS A 125 -9.71 -36.35 -4.63
C HIS A 125 -9.37 -34.89 -4.91
N LEU A 126 -10.35 -34.01 -5.19
CA LEU A 126 -10.10 -32.57 -5.44
C LEU A 126 -10.19 -31.71 -4.17
N VAL A 127 -11.02 -32.14 -3.20
CA VAL A 127 -11.18 -31.47 -1.90
C VAL A 127 -9.88 -31.45 -1.09
N PRO A 128 -9.04 -32.52 -1.07
CA PRO A 128 -7.76 -32.47 -0.36
C PRO A 128 -6.80 -31.43 -0.93
N TRP A 129 -6.73 -31.25 -2.25
CA TRP A 129 -5.85 -30.26 -2.89
C TRP A 129 -6.35 -28.83 -2.69
N LEU A 130 -7.67 -28.59 -2.75
CA LEU A 130 -8.26 -27.27 -2.47
C LEU A 130 -8.12 -26.88 -0.98
N VAL A 131 -8.22 -27.86 -0.08
CA VAL A 131 -7.98 -27.66 1.37
C VAL A 131 -6.49 -27.50 1.69
N LEU A 132 -5.59 -28.21 0.99
CA LEU A 132 -4.14 -27.97 1.09
C LEU A 132 -3.76 -26.60 0.51
N ALA A 133 -4.28 -26.22 -0.66
CA ALA A 133 -4.03 -24.93 -1.28
C ALA A 133 -4.52 -23.78 -0.41
N SER A 134 -5.71 -23.90 0.19
CA SER A 134 -6.23 -22.90 1.13
C SER A 134 -5.43 -22.86 2.45
N LYS A 135 -4.91 -23.99 2.95
CA LYS A 135 -4.00 -24.02 4.11
C LYS A 135 -2.62 -23.43 3.82
N ILE A 136 -2.10 -23.60 2.59
CA ILE A 136 -0.84 -22.97 2.17
C ILE A 136 -1.04 -21.44 2.12
N PHE A 137 -2.11 -20.96 1.47
CA PHE A 137 -2.45 -19.54 1.38
C PHE A 137 -2.83 -18.88 2.73
N GLN A 138 -3.23 -19.66 3.74
CA GLN A 138 -3.51 -19.16 5.09
C GLN A 138 -2.25 -18.78 5.88
N SER A 139 -1.06 -19.13 5.41
CA SER A 139 0.17 -18.59 5.96
C SER A 139 0.54 -17.30 5.21
N GLY A 140 0.62 -16.17 5.92
CA GLY A 140 1.12 -14.92 5.33
C GLY A 140 2.55 -15.03 4.76
N LYS A 141 3.24 -16.14 5.03
CA LYS A 141 4.53 -16.51 4.44
C LYS A 141 4.39 -17.09 3.02
N ALA A 142 3.41 -17.98 2.76
CA ALA A 142 3.20 -18.54 1.43
C ALA A 142 2.73 -17.51 0.41
N VAL A 143 1.88 -16.56 0.84
CA VAL A 143 1.44 -15.46 -0.03
C VAL A 143 2.63 -14.60 -0.48
N LYS A 144 3.56 -14.29 0.44
CA LYS A 144 4.80 -13.55 0.12
C LYS A 144 5.68 -14.30 -0.86
N VAL A 145 5.85 -15.61 -0.66
CA VAL A 145 6.64 -16.48 -1.55
C VAL A 145 5.99 -16.61 -2.93
N ALA A 146 4.67 -16.74 -3.00
CA ALA A 146 3.93 -16.79 -4.26
C ALA A 146 4.05 -15.47 -5.05
N LEU A 147 3.89 -14.32 -4.38
CA LEU A 147 4.04 -13.00 -5.00
C LEU A 147 5.47 -12.77 -5.52
N ALA A 148 6.48 -13.10 -4.71
CA ALA A 148 7.88 -13.03 -5.16
C ALA A 148 8.14 -13.98 -6.34
N GLY A 149 7.61 -15.20 -6.31
CA GLY A 149 7.72 -16.16 -7.41
C GLY A 149 7.06 -15.66 -8.70
N MET A 150 5.87 -15.07 -8.62
CA MET A 150 5.20 -14.45 -9.76
C MET A 150 5.97 -13.25 -10.30
N ALA A 151 6.61 -12.45 -9.44
CA ALA A 151 7.45 -11.34 -9.87
C ALA A 151 8.66 -11.85 -10.64
N VAL A 152 9.36 -12.86 -10.12
CA VAL A 152 10.50 -13.50 -10.82
C VAL A 152 10.04 -14.06 -12.17
N SER A 153 8.96 -14.83 -12.20
CA SER A 153 8.45 -15.44 -13.43
C SER A 153 8.04 -14.39 -14.46
N GLY A 154 7.34 -13.33 -14.04
CA GLY A 154 6.91 -12.25 -14.94
C GLY A 154 8.08 -11.51 -15.57
N TRP A 155 9.06 -11.09 -14.78
CA TRP A 155 10.25 -10.39 -15.30
C TRP A 155 11.18 -11.31 -16.09
N THR A 156 11.20 -12.61 -15.77
CA THR A 156 11.98 -13.60 -16.55
C THR A 156 11.40 -13.77 -17.95
N ILE A 157 10.07 -13.83 -18.08
CA ILE A 157 9.38 -13.96 -19.37
C ILE A 157 9.57 -12.70 -20.22
N LEU A 158 9.58 -11.51 -19.60
CA LEU A 158 9.74 -10.23 -20.32
C LEU A 158 11.18 -9.91 -20.71
N TYR A 159 12.17 -10.32 -19.89
CA TYR A 159 13.57 -9.98 -20.09
C TYR A 159 14.47 -11.22 -20.02
N SER A 160 14.90 -11.61 -18.80
CA SER A 160 15.75 -12.77 -18.58
C SER A 160 15.76 -13.18 -17.10
N LEU A 161 16.12 -14.42 -16.81
CA LEU A 161 16.21 -14.92 -15.42
C LEU A 161 17.24 -14.14 -14.58
N PRO A 162 18.45 -13.83 -15.09
CA PRO A 162 19.40 -13.02 -14.33
C PRO A 162 18.90 -11.62 -14.01
N PHE A 163 18.18 -10.99 -14.94
CA PHE A 163 17.54 -9.70 -14.71
C PHE A 163 16.49 -9.78 -13.60
N ALA A 164 15.59 -10.77 -13.66
CA ALA A 164 14.54 -10.96 -12.66
C ALA A 164 15.12 -11.20 -11.25
N LEU A 165 16.16 -12.03 -11.13
CA LEU A 165 16.84 -12.29 -9.86
C LEU A 165 17.53 -11.03 -9.33
N SER A 166 18.19 -10.26 -10.19
CA SER A 166 18.83 -9.00 -9.83
C SER A 166 17.81 -8.00 -9.31
N LEU A 167 16.69 -7.83 -10.02
CA LEU A 167 15.62 -6.93 -9.62
C LEU A 167 15.02 -7.31 -8.26
N VAL A 168 14.74 -8.60 -8.03
CA VAL A 168 14.23 -9.06 -6.74
C VAL A 168 15.25 -8.85 -5.62
N ALA A 169 16.54 -9.11 -5.86
CA ALA A 169 17.58 -8.86 -4.87
C ALA A 169 17.66 -7.38 -4.48
N VAL A 170 17.62 -6.48 -5.48
CA VAL A 170 17.61 -5.02 -5.27
C VAL A 170 16.39 -4.58 -4.47
N LEU A 171 15.19 -5.01 -4.86
CA LEU A 171 13.95 -4.67 -4.16
C LEU A 171 13.96 -5.18 -2.72
N VAL A 172 14.44 -6.40 -2.48
CA VAL A 172 14.54 -6.96 -1.13
C VAL A 172 15.45 -6.12 -0.24
N ILE A 173 16.64 -5.73 -0.73
CA ILE A 173 17.57 -4.92 0.05
C ILE A 173 17.00 -3.52 0.32
N HIS A 174 16.36 -2.91 -0.68
CA HIS A 174 15.66 -1.64 -0.54
C HIS A 174 14.56 -1.70 0.54
N GLU A 175 13.63 -2.66 0.42
CA GLU A 175 12.54 -2.83 1.39
C GLU A 175 13.05 -3.19 2.79
N TRP A 176 14.14 -3.93 2.87
CA TRP A 176 14.77 -4.24 4.14
C TRP A 176 15.29 -2.99 4.86
N GLY A 177 15.76 -1.99 4.12
CA GLY A 177 16.11 -0.66 4.63
C GLY A 177 14.94 -0.01 5.37
N HIS A 178 13.76 0.04 4.74
CA HIS A 178 12.53 0.56 5.37
C HIS A 178 12.15 -0.23 6.61
N LEU A 179 12.13 -1.57 6.53
CA LEU A 179 11.80 -2.45 7.66
C LEU A 179 12.78 -2.29 8.82
N ARG A 180 14.06 -2.06 8.54
CA ARG A 180 15.07 -1.83 9.58
C ARG A 180 14.88 -0.47 10.24
N ALA A 181 14.50 0.55 9.47
CA ALA A 181 14.19 1.89 9.98
C ALA A 181 12.93 1.89 10.85
N MET A 182 11.84 1.27 10.39
CA MET A 182 10.60 1.12 11.17
C MET A 182 10.84 0.41 12.51
N ARG A 183 11.60 -0.70 12.50
CA ARG A 183 11.97 -1.42 13.72
C ARG A 183 12.78 -0.56 14.68
N ARG A 184 13.64 0.33 14.19
CA ARG A 184 14.40 1.26 15.05
C ARG A 184 13.51 2.28 15.76
N PHE A 185 12.38 2.64 15.18
CA PHE A 185 11.39 3.51 15.81
C PHE A 185 10.32 2.75 16.60
N GLY A 186 10.45 1.43 16.76
CA GLY A 186 9.45 0.59 17.43
C GLY A 186 8.11 0.51 16.70
N ILE A 187 8.08 0.82 15.40
CA ILE A 187 6.88 0.73 14.57
C ILE A 187 6.68 -0.75 14.21
N PRO A 188 5.53 -1.36 14.53
CA PRO A 188 5.29 -2.77 14.22
C PRO A 188 5.23 -2.98 12.71
N THR A 189 6.08 -3.88 12.22
CA THR A 189 6.18 -4.23 10.79
C THR A 189 5.46 -5.54 10.49
N LYS A 190 4.57 -5.55 9.49
CA LYS A 190 3.87 -6.75 9.00
C LYS A 190 4.68 -7.49 7.91
N GLY A 191 5.75 -6.87 7.43
CA GLY A 191 6.76 -7.41 6.52
C GLY A 191 6.79 -6.68 5.18
N MET A 192 7.53 -7.23 4.22
CA MET A 192 7.57 -6.74 2.83
C MET A 192 6.83 -7.71 1.90
N TYR A 193 6.20 -7.15 0.86
CA TYR A 193 5.54 -7.88 -0.22
C TYR A 193 6.16 -7.44 -1.55
N LEU A 194 6.55 -8.39 -2.39
CA LEU A 194 7.04 -8.12 -3.74
C LEU A 194 5.90 -8.35 -4.71
N ILE A 195 5.19 -7.30 -5.08
CA ILE A 195 4.05 -7.41 -5.99
C ILE A 195 4.59 -7.42 -7.42
N PRO A 196 4.25 -8.45 -8.23
CA PRO A 196 4.64 -8.51 -9.63
C PRO A 196 4.24 -7.23 -10.37
N PHE A 197 5.14 -6.70 -11.21
CA PHE A 197 4.93 -5.50 -12.04
C PHE A 197 4.72 -4.17 -11.29
N VAL A 198 4.58 -4.18 -9.96
CA VAL A 198 4.41 -2.97 -9.13
C VAL A 198 5.68 -2.66 -8.33
N GLY A 199 6.35 -3.67 -7.78
CA GLY A 199 7.57 -3.51 -6.99
C GLY A 199 7.44 -4.02 -5.55
N GLY A 200 8.38 -3.59 -4.69
CA GLY A 200 8.36 -3.88 -3.26
C GLY A 200 7.40 -2.94 -2.52
N ILE A 201 6.72 -3.47 -1.50
CA ILE A 201 5.98 -2.65 -0.51
C ILE A 201 6.29 -3.18 0.88
N ALA A 202 6.92 -2.36 1.72
CA ALA A 202 7.00 -2.56 3.16
C ALA A 202 5.71 -2.11 3.84
N VAL A 203 5.08 -3.03 4.57
CA VAL A 203 3.82 -2.79 5.29
C VAL A 203 4.12 -2.70 6.79
N GLY A 204 3.77 -1.55 7.38
CA GLY A 204 3.83 -1.26 8.81
C GLY A 204 2.74 -0.27 9.21
N ASP A 205 2.64 0.01 10.51
CA ASP A 205 1.75 1.07 11.00
C ASP A 205 2.29 2.46 10.59
N SER A 206 1.42 3.48 10.58
CA SER A 206 1.78 4.82 10.12
C SER A 206 2.81 5.50 11.04
N PRO A 207 3.81 6.20 10.48
CA PRO A 207 4.74 7.00 11.28
C PRO A 207 4.01 8.14 12.00
N LYS A 208 4.47 8.46 13.21
CA LYS A 208 3.85 9.48 14.08
C LYS A 208 4.37 10.90 13.81
N THR A 209 5.53 11.01 13.17
CA THR A 209 6.24 12.28 12.96
C THR A 209 6.71 12.36 11.52
N HIS A 210 6.78 13.57 10.95
CA HIS A 210 7.36 13.76 9.62
C HIS A 210 8.86 13.40 9.58
N TRP A 211 9.57 13.46 10.71
CA TRP A 211 10.98 13.04 10.78
C TRP A 211 11.10 11.54 10.53
N GLN A 212 10.21 10.76 11.14
CA GLN A 212 10.13 9.33 10.89
C GLN A 212 9.78 9.02 9.43
N ASP A 213 8.87 9.78 8.81
CA ASP A 213 8.56 9.62 7.38
C ASP A 213 9.83 9.78 6.52
N VAL A 214 10.56 10.89 6.69
CA VAL A 214 11.79 11.14 5.91
C VAL A 214 12.82 10.05 6.18
N TYR A 215 13.07 9.75 7.45
CA TYR A 215 14.08 8.78 7.84
C TYR A 215 13.77 7.39 7.29
N ILE A 216 12.52 6.92 7.40
CA ILE A 216 12.12 5.60 6.90
C ILE A 216 12.23 5.58 5.38
N SER A 217 11.73 6.59 4.67
CA SER A 217 11.78 6.65 3.20
C SER A 217 13.21 6.76 2.67
N LEU A 218 14.13 7.45 3.34
CA LEU A 218 15.53 7.49 2.89
C LEU A 218 16.29 6.20 3.16
N MET A 219 15.89 5.41 4.16
CA MET A 219 16.61 4.19 4.50
C MET A 219 16.52 3.10 3.42
N GLY A 220 15.47 3.05 2.60
CA GLY A 220 15.44 2.15 1.44
C GLY A 220 16.55 2.46 0.44
N PRO A 221 16.58 3.69 -0.12
CA PRO A 221 17.64 4.18 -0.98
C PRO A 221 19.04 4.11 -0.36
N VAL A 222 19.20 4.39 0.93
CA VAL A 222 20.53 4.30 1.59
C VAL A 222 21.06 2.86 1.62
N TYR A 223 20.21 1.87 1.92
CA TYR A 223 20.62 0.46 1.84
C TYR A 223 20.89 0.03 0.39
N GLY A 224 20.08 0.52 -0.55
CA GLY A 224 20.31 0.34 -1.98
C GLY A 224 21.63 0.95 -2.47
N LEU A 225 22.02 2.11 -1.93
CA LEU A 225 23.29 2.77 -2.24
C LEU A 225 24.46 1.91 -1.75
N GLY A 226 24.37 1.38 -0.52
CA GLY A 226 25.37 0.44 0.01
C GLY A 226 25.54 -0.79 -0.88
N MET A 227 24.43 -1.41 -1.31
CA MET A 227 24.47 -2.52 -2.26
C MET A 227 25.10 -2.11 -3.60
N THR A 228 24.73 -0.95 -4.13
CA THR A 228 25.27 -0.42 -5.39
C THR A 228 26.78 -0.27 -5.33
N VAL A 229 27.30 0.36 -4.27
CA VAL A 229 28.75 0.57 -4.07
C VAL A 229 29.47 -0.77 -3.93
N ILE A 230 28.96 -1.69 -3.11
CA ILE A 230 29.59 -3.00 -2.90
C ILE A 230 29.64 -3.79 -4.20
N CYS A 231 28.53 -3.85 -4.95
CA CYS A 231 28.48 -4.56 -6.22
C CYS A 231 29.39 -3.88 -7.28
N TYR A 232 29.42 -2.55 -7.34
CA TYR A 232 30.30 -1.85 -8.26
C TYR A 232 31.78 -2.13 -7.97
N LEU A 233 32.22 -2.04 -6.72
CA LEU A 233 33.60 -2.36 -6.34
C LEU A 233 33.94 -3.83 -6.63
N ALA A 234 33.02 -4.75 -6.35
CA ALA A 234 33.20 -6.17 -6.66
C ALA A 234 33.30 -6.41 -8.18
N TYR A 235 32.56 -5.67 -9.00
CA TYR A 235 32.70 -5.71 -10.45
C TYR A 235 34.10 -5.26 -10.90
N LEU A 236 34.62 -4.16 -10.35
CA LEU A 236 35.97 -3.68 -10.72
C LEU A 236 37.08 -4.70 -10.45
N ILE A 237 36.90 -5.56 -9.44
CA ILE A 237 37.87 -6.60 -9.07
C ILE A 237 37.67 -7.88 -9.89
N THR A 238 36.42 -8.30 -10.08
CA THR A 238 36.09 -9.62 -10.65
C THR A 238 35.79 -9.60 -12.15
N SER A 239 35.51 -8.41 -12.71
CA SER A 239 34.95 -8.23 -14.05
C SER A 239 33.68 -9.06 -14.31
N ASN A 240 32.97 -9.47 -13.25
CA ASN A 240 31.80 -10.33 -13.37
C ASN A 240 30.58 -9.53 -13.79
N HIS A 241 30.10 -9.80 -15.00
CA HIS A 241 28.93 -9.18 -15.61
C HIS A 241 27.66 -9.20 -14.72
N MET A 242 27.42 -10.27 -13.98
CA MET A 242 26.26 -10.38 -13.08
C MET A 242 26.29 -9.36 -11.95
N VAL A 243 27.48 -9.13 -11.38
CA VAL A 243 27.65 -8.19 -10.28
C VAL A 243 27.53 -6.75 -10.79
N GLY A 244 28.02 -6.50 -12.01
CA GLY A 244 27.81 -5.25 -12.73
C GLY A 244 26.33 -4.94 -12.99
N LEU A 245 25.56 -5.95 -13.42
CA LEU A 245 24.12 -5.85 -13.60
C LEU A 245 23.39 -5.54 -12.28
N LEU A 246 23.78 -6.18 -11.17
CA LEU A 246 23.23 -5.86 -9.85
C LEU A 246 23.51 -4.40 -9.45
N ALA A 247 24.72 -3.91 -9.70
CA ALA A 247 25.09 -2.54 -9.38
C ALA A 247 24.25 -1.53 -10.18
N SER A 248 24.16 -1.72 -11.51
CA SER A 248 23.41 -0.82 -12.39
C SER A 248 21.91 -0.84 -12.09
N MET A 249 21.32 -2.02 -11.89
CA MET A 249 19.90 -2.16 -11.50
C MET A 249 19.63 -1.55 -10.13
N SER A 250 20.51 -1.76 -9.15
CA SER A 250 20.38 -1.16 -7.82
C SER A 250 20.39 0.37 -7.92
N ALA A 251 21.35 0.94 -8.65
CA ALA A 251 21.43 2.38 -8.83
C ALA A 251 20.15 2.94 -9.46
N LEU A 252 19.68 2.31 -10.55
CA LEU A 252 18.49 2.76 -11.29
C LEU A 252 17.22 2.72 -10.42
N VAL A 253 16.93 1.59 -9.78
CA VAL A 253 15.71 1.40 -8.97
C VAL A 253 15.69 2.37 -7.79
N ASN A 254 16.84 2.61 -7.15
CA ASN A 254 16.89 3.51 -6.00
C ASN A 254 16.82 4.98 -6.40
N VAL A 255 17.42 5.40 -7.52
CA VAL A 255 17.22 6.75 -8.06
C VAL A 255 15.77 6.98 -8.45
N PHE A 256 15.15 5.99 -9.08
CA PHE A 256 13.74 6.07 -9.44
C PHE A 256 12.87 6.25 -8.19
N ASN A 257 13.12 5.50 -7.11
CA ASN A 257 12.42 5.67 -5.85
C ASN A 257 12.68 7.02 -5.17
N LEU A 258 13.78 7.71 -5.49
CA LEU A 258 14.05 9.07 -5.02
C LEU A 258 13.36 10.15 -5.88
N LEU A 259 12.54 9.81 -6.86
CA LEU A 259 11.75 10.81 -7.58
C LEU A 259 10.67 11.42 -6.66
N PRO A 260 10.38 12.73 -6.79
CA PRO A 260 9.48 13.47 -5.89
C PRO A 260 7.99 13.21 -6.23
N ILE A 261 7.57 11.95 -6.25
CA ILE A 261 6.25 11.50 -6.72
C ILE A 261 5.71 10.44 -5.77
N LEU A 262 4.48 10.58 -5.26
CA LEU A 262 3.84 9.47 -4.55
C LEU A 262 3.41 8.39 -5.55
N PRO A 263 3.54 7.09 -5.21
CA PRO A 263 3.83 6.52 -3.89
C PRO A 263 5.32 6.34 -3.53
N LEU A 264 6.26 6.80 -4.36
CA LEU A 264 7.71 6.61 -4.21
C LEU A 264 8.27 7.31 -2.96
N ASP A 265 9.46 6.90 -2.54
CA ASP A 265 10.11 7.42 -1.34
C ASP A 265 10.43 8.91 -1.42
N GLY A 266 10.94 9.37 -2.56
CA GLY A 266 11.22 10.79 -2.78
C GLY A 266 9.96 11.64 -2.61
N GLY A 267 8.81 11.17 -3.09
CA GLY A 267 7.53 11.83 -2.87
C GLY A 267 7.16 11.95 -1.39
N ARG A 268 7.39 10.90 -0.60
CA ARG A 268 7.14 10.90 0.86
C ARG A 268 8.08 11.86 1.59
N VAL A 269 9.36 11.88 1.22
CA VAL A 269 10.36 12.81 1.77
C VAL A 269 9.97 14.26 1.46
N VAL A 270 9.66 14.56 0.20
CA VAL A 270 9.24 15.89 -0.23
C VAL A 270 7.98 16.34 0.49
N LYS A 271 6.96 15.47 0.59
CA LYS A 271 5.72 15.78 1.32
C LYS A 271 6.00 16.12 2.78
N ALA A 272 6.81 15.31 3.46
CA ALA A 272 7.17 15.55 4.87
C ALA A 272 7.92 16.88 5.06
N LEU A 273 8.80 17.27 4.13
CA LEU A 273 9.51 18.54 4.16
C LEU A 273 8.58 19.74 3.91
N VAL A 274 7.74 19.67 2.88
CA VAL A 274 6.80 20.77 2.52
C VAL A 274 5.78 20.97 3.63
N PHE A 275 5.20 19.89 4.14
CA PHE A 275 4.09 19.97 5.10
C PHE A 275 4.57 20.36 6.49
N SER A 276 5.80 19.98 6.86
CA SER A 276 6.43 20.45 8.10
C SER A 276 6.71 21.94 8.11
N GLY A 277 7.13 22.50 6.97
CA GLY A 277 7.41 23.93 6.88
C GLY A 277 6.16 24.81 6.93
N ARG A 278 4.96 24.26 6.65
CA ARG A 278 3.68 24.97 6.47
C ARG A 278 3.78 26.24 5.61
N SER A 279 4.83 26.33 4.79
CA SER A 279 5.15 27.55 4.05
C SER A 279 4.74 27.36 2.60
N ARG A 280 3.94 28.30 2.10
CA ARG A 280 3.63 28.40 0.66
C ARG A 280 4.93 28.48 -0.17
N VAL A 281 6.00 29.01 0.41
CA VAL A 281 7.32 29.11 -0.22
C VAL A 281 7.92 27.73 -0.50
N ALA A 282 7.93 26.80 0.46
CA ALA A 282 8.46 25.45 0.25
C ALA A 282 7.68 24.70 -0.84
N PHE A 283 6.35 24.85 -0.84
CA PHE A 283 5.50 24.28 -1.88
C PHE A 283 5.81 24.83 -3.28
N MET A 284 5.89 26.15 -3.41
CA MET A 284 6.22 26.80 -4.69
C MET A 284 7.63 26.44 -5.15
N ALA A 285 8.59 26.31 -4.23
CA ALA A 285 9.95 25.89 -4.54
C ALA A 285 9.99 24.45 -5.09
N PHE A 286 9.22 23.53 -4.51
CA PHE A 286 9.11 22.16 -5.03
C PHE A 286 8.37 22.09 -6.35
N LEU A 287 7.31 22.88 -6.55
CA LEU A 287 6.63 22.95 -7.83
C LEU A 287 7.56 23.48 -8.94
N ALA A 288 8.37 24.50 -8.62
CA ALA A 288 9.39 25.02 -9.51
C ALA A 288 10.49 23.97 -9.82
N ALA A 289 10.96 23.24 -8.80
CA ALA A 289 11.93 22.17 -8.98
C ALA A 289 11.38 21.03 -9.86
N SER A 290 10.10 20.64 -9.67
CA SER A 290 9.42 19.68 -10.54
C SER A 290 9.30 20.20 -11.97
N ALA A 291 8.99 21.49 -12.18
CA ALA A 291 8.94 22.09 -13.51
C ALA A 291 10.32 22.09 -14.21
N VAL A 292 11.40 22.38 -13.48
CA VAL A 292 12.77 22.30 -14.00
C VAL A 292 13.13 20.85 -14.35
N CYS A 293 12.82 19.91 -13.46
CA CYS A 293 13.04 18.48 -13.70
C CYS A 293 12.29 18.00 -14.94
N PHE A 294 11.04 18.43 -15.11
CA PHE A 294 10.23 18.14 -16.28
C PHE A 294 10.87 18.72 -17.56
N ALA A 295 11.30 19.97 -17.55
CA ALA A 295 11.95 20.59 -18.70
C ALA A 295 13.23 19.84 -19.10
N VAL A 296 14.08 19.49 -18.13
CA VAL A 296 15.29 18.69 -18.36
C VAL A 296 14.94 17.31 -18.91
N ALA A 297 13.92 16.65 -18.37
CA ALA A 297 13.47 15.33 -18.82
C ALA A 297 13.00 15.37 -20.29
N VAL A 298 12.18 16.36 -20.66
CA VAL A 298 11.71 16.55 -22.04
C VAL A 298 12.86 16.87 -22.99
N MET A 299 13.76 17.78 -22.61
CA MET A 299 14.94 18.12 -23.41
C MET A 299 15.88 16.93 -23.62
N SER A 300 15.92 16.00 -22.66
CA SER A 300 16.74 14.79 -22.71
C SER A 300 16.03 13.61 -23.39
N GLY A 301 14.79 13.79 -23.88
CA GLY A 301 14.00 12.72 -24.50
C GLY A 301 13.49 11.65 -23.53
N LEU A 302 13.49 11.92 -22.22
CA LEU A 302 13.08 10.99 -21.17
C LEU A 302 11.56 11.07 -20.97
N ALA A 303 10.80 10.46 -21.87
CA ALA A 303 9.34 10.51 -21.88
C ALA A 303 8.72 9.93 -20.59
N LEU A 304 9.23 8.79 -20.13
CA LEU A 304 8.77 8.14 -18.91
C LEU A 304 8.99 9.02 -17.66
N LEU A 305 10.19 9.60 -17.53
CA LEU A 305 10.51 10.52 -16.44
C LEU A 305 9.59 11.76 -16.46
N SER A 306 9.33 12.29 -17.65
CA SER A 306 8.43 13.44 -17.84
C SER A 306 7.00 13.14 -17.37
N PHE A 307 6.46 11.96 -17.71
CA PHE A 307 5.15 11.49 -17.25
C PHE A 307 5.08 11.39 -15.72
N PHE A 308 6.10 10.80 -15.11
CA PHE A 308 6.20 10.64 -13.66
C PHE A 308 6.26 11.99 -12.94
N VAL A 309 7.05 12.95 -13.43
CA VAL A 309 7.13 14.30 -12.85
C VAL A 309 5.78 15.03 -12.90
N ILE A 310 5.02 14.89 -14.00
CA ILE A 310 3.66 15.44 -14.10
C ILE A 310 2.75 14.84 -13.02
N LEU A 311 2.75 13.50 -12.87
CA LEU A 311 1.97 12.84 -11.83
C LEU A 311 2.31 13.34 -10.42
N GLY A 312 3.60 13.48 -10.10
CA GLY A 312 4.03 14.04 -8.81
C GLY A 312 3.62 15.48 -8.59
N ALA A 313 3.68 16.32 -9.63
CA ALA A 313 3.23 17.70 -9.55
C ALA A 313 1.71 17.78 -9.30
N ILE A 314 0.93 16.96 -10.01
CA ILE A 314 -0.53 16.87 -9.84
C ILE A 314 -0.89 16.42 -8.42
N ASP A 315 -0.24 15.37 -7.92
CA ASP A 315 -0.45 14.86 -6.57
C ASP A 315 -0.08 15.90 -5.50
N LEU A 316 1.03 16.62 -5.68
CA LEU A 316 1.42 17.70 -4.80
C LEU A 316 0.37 18.82 -4.77
N LEU A 317 -0.18 19.21 -5.92
CA LEU A 317 -1.23 20.22 -6.05
C LEU A 317 -2.53 19.81 -5.34
N PHE A 318 -2.96 18.55 -5.50
CA PHE A 318 -4.16 18.04 -4.84
C PHE A 318 -3.94 17.86 -3.33
N GLY A 319 -2.78 17.33 -2.93
CA GLY A 319 -2.42 17.08 -1.54
C GLY A 319 -2.29 18.36 -0.71
N TRP A 320 -2.06 19.53 -1.32
CA TRP A 320 -2.06 20.82 -0.62
C TRP A 320 -3.39 21.09 0.10
N ARG A 321 -4.51 20.57 -0.40
CA ARG A 321 -5.83 20.73 0.23
C ARG A 321 -5.94 19.96 1.55
N ASP A 322 -5.18 18.87 1.70
CA ASP A 322 -5.22 17.97 2.87
C ASP A 322 -4.23 18.36 3.98
N ILE A 323 -3.39 19.39 3.77
CA ILE A 323 -2.39 19.86 4.75
C ILE A 323 -3.00 20.21 6.11
N GLN A 324 -4.27 20.62 6.13
CA GLN A 324 -4.93 21.01 7.38
C GLN A 324 -5.30 19.83 8.28
N GLN A 325 -5.25 18.60 7.78
CA GLN A 325 -5.65 17.40 8.52
C GLN A 325 -4.49 16.48 8.92
N ASP A 326 -3.24 16.86 8.62
CA ASP A 326 -2.09 16.05 9.01
C ASP A 326 -1.80 16.23 10.52
N GLU A 327 -2.14 15.20 11.30
CA GLU A 327 -1.92 15.15 12.75
C GLU A 327 -0.44 14.88 13.12
N LYS A 328 0.42 14.59 12.14
CA LYS A 328 1.84 14.30 12.38
C LYS A 328 2.57 15.53 12.91
N THR A 329 3.47 15.29 13.86
CA THR A 329 4.30 16.38 14.40
C THR A 329 5.26 16.91 13.30
N PRO A 330 5.28 18.23 13.04
CA PRO A 330 6.14 18.84 12.03
C PRO A 330 7.62 18.83 12.44
N LEU A 331 8.51 18.82 11.43
CA LEU A 331 9.92 19.11 11.63
C LEU A 331 10.13 20.59 12.00
N ASP A 332 11.13 20.83 12.83
CA ASP A 332 11.67 22.16 13.07
C ASP A 332 12.51 22.64 11.86
N ARG A 333 12.91 23.92 11.86
CA ARG A 333 13.69 24.51 10.75
C ARG A 333 15.01 23.76 10.51
N TYR A 334 15.68 23.37 11.59
CA TYR A 334 16.91 22.58 11.51
C TYR A 334 16.64 21.22 10.87
N GLY A 335 15.60 20.51 11.32
CA GLY A 335 15.18 19.24 10.75
C GLY A 335 14.89 19.34 9.25
N ILE A 336 14.18 20.38 8.80
CA ILE A 336 13.88 20.59 7.37
C ILE A 336 15.18 20.71 6.56
N VAL A 337 16.12 21.54 7.01
CA VAL A 337 17.40 21.76 6.32
C VAL A 337 18.23 20.47 6.33
N PHE A 338 18.37 19.82 7.48
CA PHE A 338 19.13 18.58 7.62
C PHE A 338 18.59 17.48 6.70
N CYS A 339 17.29 17.25 6.73
CA CYS A 339 16.62 16.27 5.88
C CYS A 339 16.74 16.60 4.39
N GLY A 340 16.58 17.88 4.02
CA GLY A 340 16.73 18.33 2.64
C GLY A 340 18.15 18.10 2.11
N VAL A 341 19.17 18.44 2.92
CA VAL A 341 20.58 18.19 2.58
C VAL A 341 20.84 16.68 2.45
N TRP A 342 20.34 15.87 3.39
CA TRP A 342 20.53 14.43 3.34
C TRP A 342 19.89 13.79 2.09
N TYR A 343 18.68 14.22 1.73
CA TYR A 343 18.02 13.78 0.50
C TYR A 343 18.83 14.16 -0.76
N LEU A 344 19.29 15.42 -0.85
CA LEU A 344 20.11 15.88 -1.97
C LEU A 344 21.43 15.13 -2.07
N LEU A 345 22.13 14.91 -0.95
CA LEU A 345 23.37 14.13 -0.92
C LEU A 345 23.15 12.69 -1.39
N THR A 346 22.02 12.09 -1.03
CA THR A 346 21.68 10.72 -1.47
C THR A 346 21.45 10.68 -2.98
N ILE A 347 20.72 11.65 -3.55
CA ILE A 347 20.54 11.78 -5.00
C ILE A 347 21.89 11.97 -5.70
N ILE A 348 22.71 12.91 -5.22
CA ILE A 348 24.04 13.19 -5.78
C ILE A 348 24.93 11.94 -5.76
N ALA A 349 24.92 11.18 -4.66
CA ALA A 349 25.69 9.95 -4.55
C ALA A 349 25.26 8.92 -5.60
N PHE A 350 23.96 8.76 -5.83
CA PHE A 350 23.47 7.88 -6.88
C PHE A 350 23.76 8.38 -8.30
N VAL A 351 23.58 9.67 -8.57
CA VAL A 351 23.93 10.23 -9.88
C VAL A 351 25.42 10.03 -10.15
N CYS A 352 26.27 10.29 -9.16
CA CYS A 352 27.71 10.07 -9.26
C CYS A 352 28.04 8.60 -9.56
N ILE A 353 27.45 7.64 -8.84
CA ILE A 353 27.74 6.23 -9.10
C ILE A 353 27.18 5.73 -10.43
N ILE A 354 26.04 6.25 -10.90
CA ILE A 354 25.52 5.96 -12.24
C ILE A 354 26.48 6.47 -13.31
N MET A 355 27.02 7.68 -13.15
CA MET A 355 28.01 8.24 -14.07
C MET A 355 29.31 7.41 -14.07
N LEU A 356 29.77 6.95 -12.90
CA LEU A 356 30.93 6.06 -12.78
C LEU A 356 30.67 4.70 -13.43
N VAL A 357 29.48 4.13 -13.24
CA VAL A 357 29.04 2.88 -13.87
C VAL A 357 28.97 3.02 -15.39
N ALA A 358 28.40 4.11 -15.89
CA ALA A 358 28.30 4.39 -17.32
C ALA A 358 29.68 4.58 -17.97
N ALA A 359 30.61 5.26 -17.28
CA ALA A 359 31.98 5.43 -17.75
C ALA A 359 32.79 4.12 -17.81
N SER A 360 32.40 3.11 -17.01
CA SER A 360 33.06 1.80 -17.00
C SER A 360 32.56 0.81 -18.06
N GLU A 361 31.77 1.27 -19.05
CA GLU A 361 31.16 0.44 -20.11
C GLU A 361 30.47 -0.84 -19.57
N LEU A 362 29.82 -0.70 -18.41
CA LEU A 362 29.12 -1.79 -17.76
C LEU A 362 27.91 -2.24 -18.59
N PRO A 363 27.72 -3.56 -18.76
CA PRO A 363 26.54 -4.08 -19.41
C PRO A 363 25.30 -3.90 -18.52
N GLY A 364 24.22 -3.40 -19.14
CA GLY A 364 22.97 -3.02 -18.46
C GLY A 364 22.65 -1.52 -18.52
N SER A 365 23.63 -0.67 -18.83
CA SER A 365 23.39 0.75 -19.13
C SER A 365 22.49 0.92 -20.36
N GLU A 366 22.68 0.10 -21.40
CA GLU A 366 21.83 0.13 -22.60
C GLU A 366 20.37 -0.24 -22.30
N LEU A 367 20.12 -1.21 -21.40
CA LEU A 367 18.77 -1.57 -20.98
C LEU A 367 18.12 -0.48 -20.12
N ALA A 368 18.88 0.13 -19.20
CA ALA A 368 18.39 1.23 -18.39
C ALA A 368 18.02 2.46 -19.25
N VAL A 369 18.86 2.80 -20.23
CA VAL A 369 18.58 3.89 -21.18
C VAL A 369 17.39 3.53 -22.08
N THR A 370 17.31 2.30 -22.58
CA THR A 370 16.18 1.86 -23.42
C THR A 370 14.85 1.91 -22.66
N VAL A 371 14.81 1.44 -21.40
CA VAL A 371 13.60 1.49 -20.55
C VAL A 371 13.21 2.92 -20.18
N LEU A 372 14.16 3.85 -20.10
CA LEU A 372 13.88 5.26 -19.85
C LEU A 372 13.46 6.04 -21.12
N GLN A 373 13.86 5.56 -22.30
CA GLN A 373 13.55 6.15 -23.61
C GLN A 373 12.27 5.58 -24.24
N SER A 374 11.89 4.34 -23.93
CA SER A 374 10.61 3.72 -24.29
C SER A 374 9.47 4.23 -23.42
#